data_AF-A0A1F7QJC8-F1
#
_entry.id   AF-A0A1F7QJC8-F1
#
_cell.length_a   1.000
_cell.length_b   1.000
_cell.length_c   1.000
_cell.angle_alpha   90.00
_cell.angle_beta   90.00
_cell.angle_gamma   90.00
#
_symmetry.space_group_name_H-M   'P 1'
#
loop_
_entity.id
_entity.type
_entity.pdbx_description
1 polymer ?
#
loop_
_entity_poly.entity_id
_entity_poly.type
_entity_poly.pdbx_seq_one_letter_code
_entity_poly.pdbx_strand_id
1 'polypeptide(L)'
;MPRKALRAETLKWCEAMKGHSALTLRMTKKSLNFESDLLYASWQHGMELLAHVWGSEEANEGMDAFLAGRPPDFNKFRARDRKALTEYLHGFARDLNASPAMRRKGR
;
A
#
# COMPACT_ATOMS: atom_id res chain seq x y z
N MET A 1 4.68 33.28 9.06
CA MET A 1 5.55 34.45 8.75
C MET A 1 5.21 34.97 7.36
N PRO A 2 5.15 36.31 7.15
CA PRO A 2 4.98 36.89 5.82
C PRO A 2 6.09 36.48 4.84
N ARG A 3 5.77 36.33 3.55
CA ARG A 3 6.73 35.82 2.52
C ARG A 3 8.07 36.55 2.51
N LYS A 4 8.08 37.87 2.72
CA LYS A 4 9.31 38.69 2.76
C LYS A 4 10.22 38.37 3.96
N ALA A 5 9.66 37.92 5.08
CA ALA A 5 10.39 37.66 6.32
C ALA A 5 10.83 36.19 6.48
N LEU A 6 10.23 35.26 5.72
CA LEU A 6 10.47 33.82 5.85
C LEU A 6 11.95 33.45 5.83
N ARG A 7 12.70 33.95 4.83
CA ARG A 7 14.13 33.62 4.66
C ARG A 7 14.98 34.11 5.84
N ALA A 8 14.75 35.34 6.30
CA ALA A 8 15.50 35.91 7.41
C ALA A 8 15.27 35.10 8.70
N GLU A 9 14.02 34.72 8.97
CA GLU A 9 13.68 33.90 10.13
C GLU A 9 14.28 32.49 10.01
N THR A 10 14.22 31.84 8.84
CA THR A 10 14.87 30.53 8.64
C THR A 10 16.37 30.58 8.93
N LEU A 11 17.08 31.60 8.41
CA LEU A 11 18.52 31.76 8.65
C LEU A 11 18.84 31.95 10.13
N LYS A 12 18.03 32.73 10.85
CA LYS A 12 18.16 32.89 12.30
C LYS A 12 18.13 31.54 13.03
N TRP A 13 17.20 30.64 12.69
CA TRP A 13 17.15 29.29 13.28
C TRP A 13 18.33 28.41 12.86
N CYS A 14 18.79 28.50 11.61
CA CYS A 14 19.99 27.80 11.16
C CYS A 14 21.23 28.23 11.96
N GLU A 15 21.43 29.53 12.17
CA GLU A 15 22.54 30.05 12.97
C GLU A 15 22.42 29.64 14.45
N ALA A 16 21.20 29.60 15.02
CA ALA A 16 20.99 29.07 16.36
C ALA A 16 21.41 27.59 16.47
N MET A 17 21.01 26.73 15.52
CA MET A 17 21.39 25.31 15.51
C MET A 17 22.91 25.10 15.36
N LYS A 18 23.60 25.97 14.61
CA LYS A 18 25.07 25.93 14.47
C LYS A 18 25.81 26.18 15.79
N GLY A 19 25.15 26.79 16.78
CA GLY A 19 25.69 26.98 18.12
C GLY A 19 25.71 25.72 19.00
N HIS A 20 25.16 24.59 18.55
CA HIS A 20 25.08 23.34 19.32
C HIS A 20 26.01 22.25 18.78
N SER A 21 26.26 21.21 19.60
CA SER A 21 27.03 20.03 19.18
C SER A 21 26.33 19.30 18.03
N ALA A 22 26.99 19.21 16.89
CA ALA A 22 26.48 18.48 15.71
C ALA A 22 26.25 16.98 15.99
N LEU A 23 27.06 16.37 16.87
CA LEU A 23 26.88 14.97 17.26
C LEU A 23 25.59 14.79 18.08
N THR A 24 25.35 15.68 19.05
CA THR A 24 24.14 15.64 19.87
C THR A 24 22.90 15.86 19.01
N LEU A 25 22.91 16.85 18.11
CA LEU A 25 21.80 17.08 17.18
C LEU A 25 21.48 15.85 16.32
N ARG A 26 22.51 15.14 15.84
CA ARG A 26 22.34 13.88 15.08
C ARG A 26 21.68 12.79 15.93
N MET A 27 22.14 12.60 17.17
CA MET A 27 21.58 11.62 18.10
C MET A 27 20.12 11.95 18.46
N THR A 28 19.83 13.21 18.77
CA THR A 28 18.47 13.68 19.07
C THR A 28 17.54 13.45 17.89
N LYS A 29 17.94 13.79 16.65
CA LYS A 29 17.14 13.52 15.45
C LYS A 29 16.82 12.03 15.31
N LYS A 30 17.81 11.16 15.53
CA LYS A 30 17.60 9.70 15.47
C LYS A 30 16.64 9.21 16.56
N SER A 31 16.78 9.70 17.78
CA SER A 31 15.88 9.35 18.88
C SER A 31 14.44 9.82 18.63
N LEU A 32 14.25 11.02 18.08
CA LEU A 32 12.93 11.56 17.78
C LEU A 32 12.24 10.82 16.62
N ASN A 33 13.01 10.30 15.66
CA ASN A 33 12.48 9.53 14.54
C ASN A 33 12.16 8.08 14.89
N PHE A 34 12.70 7.55 15.98
CA PHE A 34 12.67 6.11 16.30
C PHE A 34 11.27 5.51 16.24
N GLU A 35 10.28 6.15 16.86
CA GLU A 35 8.90 5.64 16.89
C GLU A 35 8.28 5.57 15.48
N SER A 36 8.56 6.56 14.63
CA SER A 36 8.09 6.55 13.23
C SER A 36 8.82 5.50 12.39
N ASP A 37 10.12 5.31 12.63
CA ASP A 37 10.92 4.29 11.93
C ASP A 37 10.39 2.87 12.22
N LEU A 38 9.84 2.62 13.41
CA LEU A 38 9.18 1.33 13.74
C LEU A 38 7.94 1.05 12.89
N LEU A 39 7.28 2.08 12.36
CA LEU A 39 6.08 1.96 11.53
C LEU A 39 6.38 1.68 10.06
N TYR A 40 7.66 1.61 9.66
CA TYR A 40 8.04 1.45 8.25
C TYR A 40 7.46 0.19 7.59
N ALA A 41 7.45 -0.95 8.30
CA ALA A 41 6.86 -2.19 7.78
C ALA A 41 5.34 -2.06 7.56
N SER A 42 4.65 -1.40 8.49
CA SER A 42 3.21 -1.12 8.35
C SER A 42 2.94 -0.22 7.14
N TRP A 43 3.77 0.80 6.94
CA TRP A 43 3.68 1.66 5.77
C TRP A 43 3.87 0.89 4.47
N GLN A 44 4.88 0.02 4.38
CA GLN A 44 5.11 -0.81 3.18
C GLN A 44 3.92 -1.74 2.90
N HIS A 45 3.38 -2.43 3.92
CA HIS A 45 2.18 -3.26 3.75
C HIS A 45 0.98 -2.45 3.30
N GLY A 46 0.79 -1.25 3.85
CA GLY A 46 -0.26 -0.33 3.45
C GLY A 46 -0.14 0.11 1.98
N MET A 47 1.08 0.35 1.50
CA MET A 47 1.33 0.70 0.10
C MET A 47 1.01 -0.46 -0.85
N GLU A 48 1.41 -1.69 -0.53
CA GLU A 48 1.07 -2.87 -1.33
C GLU A 48 -0.44 -3.11 -1.39
N LEU A 49 -1.12 -3.02 -0.24
CA LEU A 49 -2.58 -3.15 -0.16
C LEU A 49 -3.28 -2.06 -0.98
N LEU A 50 -2.82 -0.81 -0.85
CA LEU A 50 -3.38 0.30 -1.59
C LEU A 50 -3.17 0.10 -3.10
N ALA A 51 -1.98 -0.29 -3.54
CA ALA A 51 -1.71 -0.57 -4.95
C ALA A 51 -2.61 -1.68 -5.52
N HIS A 52 -2.94 -2.68 -4.72
CA HIS A 52 -3.84 -3.76 -5.13
C HIS A 52 -5.30 -3.30 -5.25
N VAL A 53 -5.77 -2.49 -4.30
CA VAL A 53 -7.19 -2.10 -4.21
C VAL A 53 -7.50 -0.88 -5.08
N TRP A 54 -6.55 0.05 -5.23
CA TRP A 54 -6.77 1.33 -5.90
C TRP A 54 -7.12 1.15 -7.37
N GLY A 55 -8.28 1.68 -7.78
CA GLY A 55 -8.80 1.55 -9.14
C GLY A 55 -9.34 0.17 -9.51
N SER A 56 -9.37 -0.78 -8.57
CA SER A 56 -10.04 -2.07 -8.78
C SER A 56 -11.54 -1.87 -9.01
N GLU A 57 -12.15 -2.78 -9.79
CA GLU A 57 -13.60 -2.75 -10.04
C GLU A 57 -14.42 -2.82 -8.75
N GLU A 58 -13.94 -3.55 -7.74
CA GLU A 58 -14.61 -3.67 -6.44
C GLU A 58 -14.53 -2.38 -5.62
N ALA A 59 -13.37 -1.70 -5.62
CA ALA A 59 -13.24 -0.39 -4.99
C ALA A 59 -14.12 0.67 -5.69
N ASN A 60 -14.13 0.67 -7.02
CA ASN A 60 -14.94 1.59 -7.81
C ASN A 60 -16.44 1.34 -7.59
N GLU A 61 -16.90 0.09 -7.49
CA GLU A 61 -18.30 -0.22 -7.16
C GLU A 61 -18.73 0.41 -5.84
N GLY A 62 -17.89 0.35 -4.80
CA GLY A 62 -18.18 0.99 -3.52
C GLY A 62 -18.31 2.50 -3.65
N MET A 63 -17.38 3.13 -4.38
CA MET A 63 -17.39 4.58 -4.63
C MET A 63 -18.61 5.01 -5.45
N ASP A 64 -18.88 4.33 -6.56
CA ASP A 64 -19.98 4.63 -7.48
C ASP A 64 -21.34 4.42 -6.80
N ALA A 65 -21.48 3.35 -6.00
CA ALA A 65 -22.70 3.08 -5.26
C ALA A 65 -22.99 4.17 -4.21
N PHE A 66 -21.96 4.63 -3.51
CA PHE A 66 -22.07 5.74 -2.57
C PHE A 66 -22.51 7.04 -3.26
N LEU A 67 -21.87 7.39 -4.38
CA LEU A 67 -22.23 8.59 -5.16
C LEU A 67 -23.65 8.51 -5.73
N ALA A 68 -24.10 7.32 -6.13
CA ALA A 68 -25.44 7.08 -6.65
C ALA A 68 -26.51 6.86 -5.56
N GLY A 69 -26.15 6.88 -4.26
CA GLY A 69 -27.09 6.67 -3.16
C GLY A 69 -27.76 5.29 -3.16
N ARG A 70 -27.09 4.28 -3.73
CA ARG A 70 -27.59 2.90 -3.81
C ARG A 70 -26.74 1.96 -2.95
N PRO A 71 -27.28 0.81 -2.52
CA PRO A 71 -26.43 -0.21 -1.91
C PRO A 71 -25.41 -0.73 -2.96
N PRO A 72 -24.14 -0.97 -2.56
CA PRO A 72 -23.15 -1.59 -3.43
C PRO A 72 -23.45 -3.09 -3.62
N ASP A 73 -23.21 -3.60 -4.83
CA ASP A 73 -23.27 -5.03 -5.12
C ASP A 73 -21.87 -5.63 -5.20
N PHE A 74 -21.39 -6.14 -4.07
CA PHE A 74 -20.12 -6.87 -3.97
C PHE A 74 -20.25 -8.38 -4.28
N ASN A 75 -21.47 -8.91 -4.44
CA ASN A 75 -21.64 -10.34 -4.71
C ASN A 75 -21.10 -10.74 -6.08
N LYS A 76 -21.14 -9.82 -7.06
CA LYS A 76 -20.58 -10.06 -8.39
C LYS A 76 -19.08 -10.37 -8.36
N PHE A 77 -18.31 -9.73 -7.47
CA PHE A 77 -16.87 -10.01 -7.32
C PHE A 77 -16.62 -11.35 -6.63
N ARG A 78 -17.36 -11.65 -5.55
CA ARG A 78 -17.32 -12.98 -4.90
C ARG A 78 -17.66 -14.13 -5.86
N ALA A 79 -18.61 -13.91 -6.78
CA ALA A 79 -18.97 -14.90 -7.78
C ALA A 79 -17.87 -15.07 -8.83
N ARG A 80 -17.28 -13.97 -9.32
CA ARG A 80 -16.13 -13.97 -10.24
C ARG A 80 -14.95 -14.74 -9.64
N ASP A 81 -14.57 -14.42 -8.41
CA ASP A 81 -13.40 -15.00 -7.77
C ASP A 81 -13.59 -16.49 -7.46
N ARG A 82 -14.82 -16.88 -7.08
CA ARG A 82 -15.19 -18.30 -6.95
C ARG A 82 -15.02 -19.04 -8.27
N LYS A 83 -15.50 -18.47 -9.38
CA LYS A 83 -15.35 -19.08 -10.71
C LYS A 83 -13.88 -19.28 -11.07
N ALA A 84 -13.05 -18.26 -10.86
CA ALA A 84 -11.60 -18.34 -11.10
C ALA A 84 -10.93 -19.43 -10.24
N LEU A 85 -11.30 -19.53 -8.95
CA LEU A 85 -10.81 -20.59 -8.07
C LEU A 85 -11.25 -21.98 -8.55
N THR A 86 -12.52 -22.15 -8.93
CA THR A 86 -13.00 -23.44 -9.45
C THR A 86 -12.25 -23.86 -10.71
N GLU A 87 -11.99 -22.92 -11.62
CA GLU A 87 -11.20 -23.17 -12.84
C GLU A 87 -9.76 -23.58 -12.50
N TYR A 88 -9.12 -22.86 -11.58
CA TYR A 88 -7.79 -23.19 -11.09
C TYR A 88 -7.73 -24.60 -10.48
N LEU A 89 -8.66 -24.93 -9.57
CA LEU A 89 -8.71 -26.24 -8.92
C LEU A 89 -8.96 -27.37 -9.92
N HIS A 90 -9.83 -27.16 -10.90
CA HIS A 90 -10.05 -28.11 -11.98
C HIS A 90 -8.77 -28.32 -12.82
N GLY A 91 -8.05 -27.25 -13.12
CA GLY A 91 -6.75 -27.33 -13.80
C GLY A 91 -5.69 -28.06 -12.97
N PHE A 92 -5.64 -27.79 -11.67
CA PHE A 92 -4.76 -28.47 -10.73
C PHE A 92 -5.03 -29.98 -10.66
N ALA A 93 -6.29 -30.39 -10.55
CA ALA A 93 -6.69 -31.80 -10.54
C ALA A 93 -6.30 -32.55 -11.83
N ARG A 94 -6.22 -31.83 -12.95
CA ARG A 94 -5.83 -32.34 -14.27
C ARG A 94 -4.34 -32.13 -14.59
N ASP A 95 -3.56 -31.70 -13.60
CA ASP A 95 -2.13 -31.46 -13.72
C ASP A 95 -1.77 -30.50 -14.87
N LEU A 96 -2.62 -29.49 -15.12
CA LEU A 96 -2.45 -28.59 -16.28
C LEU A 96 -1.22 -27.69 -16.18
N ASN A 97 -0.66 -27.51 -14.97
CA ASN A 97 0.58 -26.79 -14.72
C ASN A 97 1.81 -27.57 -15.21
N ALA A 98 1.69 -28.90 -15.39
CA ALA A 98 2.74 -29.70 -16.01
C ALA A 98 2.76 -29.50 -17.53
N SER A 99 3.96 -29.64 -18.12
CA SER A 99 4.11 -29.63 -19.58
C SER A 99 3.23 -30.72 -20.20
N PRO A 100 2.68 -30.53 -21.42
CA PRO A 100 1.75 -31.49 -22.02
C PRO A 100 2.24 -32.95 -22.04
N ALA A 101 3.57 -33.18 -22.11
CA ALA A 101 4.18 -34.50 -22.07
C ALA A 101 4.18 -35.17 -20.69
N MET A 102 4.14 -34.37 -19.61
CA MET A 102 4.19 -34.83 -18.22
C MET A 102 2.82 -34.90 -17.53
N ARG A 103 1.77 -34.33 -18.16
CA ARG A 103 0.40 -34.38 -17.60
C ARG A 103 -0.01 -35.83 -17.40
N ARG A 104 -0.48 -36.16 -16.19
CA ARG A 104 -1.06 -37.48 -15.92
C ARG A 104 -2.21 -37.74 -16.89
N LYS A 105 -2.04 -38.70 -17.81
CA LYS A 105 -3.15 -39.20 -18.64
C LYS A 105 -4.16 -39.81 -17.67
N GLY A 106 -5.39 -39.31 -17.73
CA GLY A 106 -6.47 -39.71 -16.83
C GLY A 106 -6.62 -41.23 -16.75
N ARG A 107 -6.97 -41.73 -15.56
CA ARG A 107 -7.40 -43.11 -15.35
C ARG A 107 -8.81 -43.30 -15.88
#